data_AF-A0AAV7ZKL2-F1
#
_entry.id   AF-A0AAV7ZKL2-F1
#
_cell.length_a   1.000
_cell.length_b   1.000
_cell.length_c   1.000
_cell.angle_alpha   90.00
_cell.angle_beta   90.00
_cell.angle_gamma   90.00
#
_symmetry.space_group_name_H-M   'P 1'
#
loop_
_entity.id
_entity.type
_entity.pdbx_description
1 polymer ?
#
loop_
_entity_poly.entity_id
_entity_poly.type
_entity_poly.pdbx_seq_one_letter_code
_entity_poly.pdbx_strand_id
1 'polypeptide(L)'
;MSEQSKTKTKDTARESDNESEISIRVNQNESEISSEYSQKISVGLASNTKNESNYFDDLEINKKEDLQKNKPEKTWAKKHLTKGTIRQQTTGEYFLAFGLFGFAGGITNWLAVKMLFDKIGHGKYYLPGSAIIPHRFKAIRETIKNTIMKTFFDQNYLNKYISKKFNRIMSNSDLNIEGKLKNILESPQVEKIIDQKLEDLKNKPEGLVLVMMGIEPSKLKPLILPFIINAAKDFVPLLLSAFDPKKFIKIRKIRKELDKLMTEKLKELTPPIVKKLMEDVIREHLSWLIVWGCVFGGCIGLVSKFAGYGS
;
A
#
# COMPACT_ATOMS: atom_id res chain seq x y z
N MET A 1 3.82 -20.58 -40.71
CA MET A 1 3.77 -20.72 -39.23
C MET A 1 5.00 -20.09 -38.56
N SER A 2 5.50 -18.94 -39.06
CA SER A 2 6.78 -18.34 -38.62
C SER A 2 6.75 -16.83 -38.35
N GLU A 3 5.64 -16.13 -38.62
CA GLU A 3 5.53 -14.68 -38.40
C GLU A 3 4.88 -14.29 -37.06
N GLN A 4 3.98 -15.12 -36.51
CA GLN A 4 3.35 -14.86 -35.20
C GLN A 4 4.28 -15.07 -33.99
N SER A 5 5.44 -15.73 -34.18
CA SER A 5 6.43 -15.92 -33.12
C SER A 5 7.43 -14.75 -33.01
N LYS A 6 7.56 -13.90 -34.02
CA LYS A 6 8.52 -12.77 -34.01
C LYS A 6 7.95 -11.49 -33.42
N THR A 7 6.64 -11.29 -33.47
CA THR A 7 5.96 -10.13 -32.88
C THR A 7 5.86 -10.25 -31.36
N LYS A 8 5.61 -11.46 -30.83
CA LYS A 8 5.48 -11.70 -29.39
C LYS A 8 6.79 -11.49 -28.62
N THR A 9 7.94 -11.70 -29.25
CA THR A 9 9.29 -11.49 -28.66
C THR A 9 9.72 -10.03 -28.68
N LYS A 10 9.21 -9.21 -29.61
CA LYS A 10 9.52 -7.78 -29.69
C LYS A 10 8.74 -6.94 -28.67
N ASP A 11 7.51 -7.33 -28.36
CA ASP A 11 6.70 -6.62 -27.36
C ASP A 11 7.14 -6.94 -25.92
N THR A 12 7.61 -8.17 -25.65
CA THR A 12 8.18 -8.54 -24.35
C THR A 12 9.53 -7.88 -24.07
N ALA A 13 10.36 -7.64 -25.10
CA ALA A 13 11.61 -6.89 -24.95
C ALA A 13 11.39 -5.38 -24.68
N ARG A 14 10.35 -4.78 -25.25
CA ARG A 14 9.99 -3.36 -24.99
C ARG A 14 9.40 -3.12 -23.60
N GLU A 15 8.81 -4.14 -22.99
CA GLU A 15 8.23 -4.05 -21.65
C GLU A 15 9.33 -4.22 -20.57
N SER A 16 10.34 -5.07 -20.80
CA SER A 16 11.51 -5.19 -19.91
C SER A 16 12.44 -3.98 -19.94
N ASP A 17 12.60 -3.32 -21.09
CA ASP A 17 13.44 -2.11 -21.21
C ASP A 17 12.80 -0.91 -20.51
N ASN A 18 11.46 -0.82 -20.50
CA ASN A 18 10.75 0.22 -19.76
C ASN A 18 10.76 -0.04 -18.23
N GLU A 19 10.63 -1.28 -17.77
CA GLU A 19 10.71 -1.60 -16.34
C GLU A 19 12.11 -1.40 -15.77
N SER A 20 13.16 -1.63 -16.56
CA SER A 20 14.54 -1.34 -16.17
C SER A 20 14.84 0.17 -16.16
N GLU A 21 14.37 0.95 -17.13
CA GLU A 21 14.50 2.43 -17.07
C GLU A 21 13.73 3.05 -15.90
N ILE A 22 12.53 2.53 -15.57
CA ILE A 22 11.73 3.02 -14.44
C ILE A 22 12.41 2.68 -13.11
N SER A 23 12.95 1.46 -12.97
CA SER A 23 13.66 1.07 -11.74
C SER A 23 14.98 1.82 -11.55
N ILE A 24 15.71 2.15 -12.63
CA ILE A 24 16.92 2.99 -12.56
C ILE A 24 16.57 4.44 -12.14
N ARG A 25 15.49 5.03 -12.69
CA ARG A 25 15.06 6.39 -12.32
C ARG A 25 14.53 6.49 -10.89
N VAL A 26 13.89 5.44 -10.37
CA VAL A 26 13.44 5.39 -8.96
C VAL A 26 14.64 5.30 -8.01
N ASN A 27 15.65 4.48 -8.35
CA ASN A 27 16.85 4.34 -7.52
C ASN A 27 17.73 5.61 -7.51
N GLN A 28 17.83 6.33 -8.65
CA GLN A 28 18.54 7.61 -8.70
C GLN A 28 17.85 8.69 -7.86
N ASN A 29 16.52 8.78 -7.91
CA ASN A 29 15.77 9.71 -7.07
C ASN A 29 15.88 9.37 -5.57
N GLU A 30 15.89 8.10 -5.16
CA GLU A 30 16.10 7.73 -3.76
C GLU A 30 17.53 8.06 -3.27
N SER A 31 18.54 7.97 -4.15
CA SER A 31 19.92 8.33 -3.83
C SER A 31 20.12 9.85 -3.69
N GLU A 32 19.51 10.66 -4.54
CA GLU A 32 19.56 12.13 -4.45
C GLU A 32 18.85 12.63 -3.19
N ILE A 33 17.68 12.07 -2.89
CA ILE A 33 16.89 12.41 -1.71
C ILE A 33 17.68 12.04 -0.43
N SER A 34 18.31 10.87 -0.37
CA SER A 34 19.14 10.45 0.78
C SER A 34 20.38 11.33 0.99
N SER A 35 20.99 11.83 -0.10
CA SER A 35 22.13 12.75 -0.03
C SER A 35 21.73 14.16 0.46
N GLU A 36 20.55 14.65 0.05
CA GLU A 36 20.03 15.96 0.44
C GLU A 36 19.60 15.98 1.92
N TYR A 37 19.04 14.87 2.42
CA TYR A 37 18.76 14.69 3.85
C TYR A 37 20.03 14.59 4.69
N SER A 38 21.08 13.91 4.19
CA SER A 38 22.37 13.81 4.90
C SER A 38 23.13 15.15 4.97
N GLN A 39 23.03 16.00 3.95
CA GLN A 39 23.57 17.36 3.99
C GLN A 39 22.79 18.29 4.93
N LYS A 40 21.46 18.22 4.96
CA LYS A 40 20.65 19.05 5.88
C LYS A 40 20.85 18.66 7.35
N ILE A 41 21.13 17.39 7.65
CA ILE A 41 21.44 16.93 9.01
C ILE A 41 22.85 17.37 9.45
N SER A 42 23.85 17.31 8.57
CA SER A 42 25.22 17.74 8.89
C SER A 42 25.34 19.27 9.08
N VAL A 43 24.58 20.07 8.33
CA VAL A 43 24.50 21.53 8.52
C VAL A 43 23.75 21.89 9.82
N GLY A 44 22.70 21.14 10.17
CA GLY A 44 21.95 21.34 11.43
C GLY A 44 22.75 20.97 12.69
N LEU A 45 23.61 19.94 12.63
CA LEU A 45 24.51 19.58 13.72
C LEU A 45 25.67 20.58 13.88
N ALA A 46 26.17 21.19 12.81
CA ALA A 46 27.22 22.21 12.87
C ALA A 46 26.74 23.56 13.46
N SER A 47 25.44 23.85 13.40
CA SER A 47 24.87 25.04 14.03
C SER A 47 24.60 24.89 15.53
N ASN A 48 24.53 23.66 16.06
CA ASN A 48 24.23 23.42 17.47
C ASN A 48 25.49 23.22 18.34
N THR A 49 26.67 23.01 17.74
CA THR A 49 27.94 22.89 18.45
C THR A 49 28.60 24.24 18.80
N LYS A 50 28.07 25.36 18.31
CA LYS A 50 28.56 26.71 18.65
C LYS A 50 27.94 27.33 19.90
N ASN A 51 26.92 26.70 20.51
CA ASN A 51 26.21 27.27 21.64
C ASN A 51 26.45 26.56 22.99
N GLU A 52 27.36 25.59 23.04
CA GLU A 52 27.79 24.90 24.27
C GLU A 52 29.29 25.14 24.59
N SER A 53 29.87 26.23 24.08
CA SER A 53 31.28 26.62 24.32
C SER A 53 31.46 27.64 25.45
N ASN A 54 30.41 28.00 26.22
CA ASN A 54 30.48 29.06 27.23
C ASN A 54 30.09 28.57 28.64
N TYR A 55 30.68 27.47 29.12
CA TYR A 55 30.50 27.05 30.51
C TYR A 55 31.74 26.44 31.19
N PHE A 56 32.93 26.51 30.59
CA PHE A 56 34.17 26.03 31.18
C PHE A 56 35.35 26.94 30.80
N ASP A 57 35.36 28.18 31.29
CA ASP A 57 36.54 29.07 31.19
C ASP A 57 36.89 29.78 32.52
N ASP A 58 36.15 29.52 33.61
CA ASP A 58 36.46 30.09 34.92
C ASP A 58 36.87 28.97 35.88
N LEU A 59 38.13 28.51 35.82
CA LEU A 59 38.84 27.84 36.93
C LEU A 59 40.31 27.53 36.54
N GLU A 60 41.04 28.49 35.98
CA GLU A 60 42.49 28.33 35.75
C GLU A 60 43.29 29.58 36.15
N ILE A 61 43.05 30.09 37.37
CA ILE A 61 43.90 31.12 38.00
C ILE A 61 44.05 30.85 39.50
N ASN A 62 44.96 29.94 39.87
CA ASN A 62 45.86 30.02 41.04
C ASN A 62 46.48 28.67 41.39
N LYS A 63 47.74 28.45 40.97
CA LYS A 63 48.84 27.82 41.73
C LYS A 63 49.99 27.49 40.79
N LYS A 64 50.67 28.53 40.34
CA LYS A 64 52.11 28.45 40.03
C LYS A 64 52.82 29.17 41.14
N GLU A 65 53.15 28.43 42.19
CA GLU A 65 54.33 28.66 43.03
C GLU A 65 54.41 27.51 44.05
N ASP A 66 55.65 27.14 44.32
CA ASP A 66 56.12 26.19 45.34
C ASP A 66 56.32 24.73 44.93
N LEU A 67 57.59 24.31 45.13
CA LEU A 67 58.14 22.97 45.19
C LEU A 67 58.77 22.41 43.90
N GLN A 68 59.66 23.23 43.33
CA GLN A 68 60.89 22.74 42.73
C GLN A 68 61.93 22.53 43.87
N LYS A 69 62.00 21.33 44.46
CA LYS A 69 63.19 20.79 45.19
C LYS A 69 62.98 19.33 45.62
N ASN A 70 64.04 18.54 45.48
CA ASN A 70 64.23 17.12 45.88
C ASN A 70 63.70 16.02 44.94
N LYS A 71 64.55 15.66 43.97
CA LYS A 71 64.72 14.29 43.46
C LYS A 71 65.41 13.44 44.55
N PRO A 72 64.95 12.20 44.78
CA PRO A 72 65.92 11.11 44.67
C PRO A 72 65.45 9.99 43.76
N GLU A 73 66.44 9.35 43.14
CA GLU A 73 66.35 8.25 42.20
C GLU A 73 65.57 7.05 42.75
N LYS A 74 64.67 6.51 41.93
CA LYS A 74 64.28 5.08 41.96
C LYS A 74 64.13 4.56 40.53
N THR A 75 65.26 4.42 39.87
CA THR A 75 65.43 3.62 38.67
C THR A 75 65.48 2.13 39.01
N TRP A 76 64.81 1.33 38.18
CA TRP A 76 65.18 -0.05 37.80
C TRP A 76 64.47 -1.27 38.43
N ALA A 77 63.60 -1.16 39.44
CA ALA A 77 62.98 -2.35 40.06
C ALA A 77 61.48 -2.60 39.74
N LYS A 78 60.90 -1.97 38.70
CA LYS A 78 59.46 -2.12 38.38
C LYS A 78 59.14 -2.34 36.91
N LYS A 79 60.12 -2.81 36.11
CA LYS A 79 59.95 -2.95 34.65
C LYS A 79 59.68 -4.39 34.15
N HIS A 80 59.78 -5.41 35.00
CA HIS A 80 59.74 -6.81 34.54
C HIS A 80 58.83 -7.80 35.28
N LEU A 81 57.95 -7.36 36.20
CA LEU A 81 57.06 -8.30 36.93
C LEU A 81 55.54 -8.05 36.80
N THR A 82 55.11 -7.13 35.95
CA THR A 82 53.67 -6.81 35.77
C THR A 82 53.24 -6.75 34.31
N LYS A 83 53.85 -7.56 33.42
CA LYS A 83 53.44 -7.63 32.01
C LYS A 83 52.54 -8.83 31.66
N GLY A 84 52.27 -9.72 32.61
CA GLY A 84 51.46 -10.94 32.38
C GLY A 84 49.98 -10.86 32.75
N THR A 85 49.56 -9.94 33.62
CA THR A 85 48.20 -10.00 34.22
C THR A 85 47.31 -8.79 33.91
N ILE A 86 47.84 -7.70 33.33
CA ILE A 86 47.07 -6.45 33.15
C ILE A 86 46.31 -6.40 31.81
N ARG A 87 46.60 -7.30 30.85
CA ARG A 87 46.04 -7.21 29.50
C ARG A 87 44.66 -7.84 29.31
N GLN A 88 44.15 -8.56 30.31
CA GLN A 88 42.82 -9.20 30.26
C GLN A 88 41.69 -8.32 30.82
N GLN A 89 42.00 -7.31 31.63
CA GLN A 89 40.98 -6.44 32.24
C GLN A 89 40.41 -5.43 31.22
N THR A 90 41.24 -4.90 30.31
CA THR A 90 40.78 -3.91 29.33
C THR A 90 39.82 -4.47 28.28
N THR A 91 40.09 -5.65 27.71
CA THR A 91 39.23 -6.22 26.64
C THR A 91 37.86 -6.65 27.16
N GLY A 92 37.80 -7.15 28.41
CA GLY A 92 36.55 -7.52 29.06
C GLY A 92 35.62 -6.33 29.28
N GLU A 93 36.17 -5.15 29.59
CA GLU A 93 35.38 -3.93 29.82
C GLU A 93 34.73 -3.37 28.55
N TYR A 94 35.42 -3.44 27.40
CA TYR A 94 34.85 -3.05 26.11
C TYR A 94 33.73 -3.99 25.69
N PHE A 95 33.92 -5.30 25.88
CA PHE A 95 32.89 -6.30 25.57
C PHE A 95 31.67 -6.16 26.48
N LEU A 96 31.88 -5.89 27.78
CA LEU A 96 30.81 -5.64 28.72
C LEU A 96 30.02 -4.37 28.36
N ALA A 97 30.71 -3.27 28.01
CA ALA A 97 30.03 -2.05 27.57
C ALA A 97 29.25 -2.27 26.27
N PHE A 98 29.84 -2.91 25.26
CA PHE A 98 29.13 -3.26 24.03
C PHE A 98 27.88 -4.11 24.32
N GLY A 99 28.03 -5.15 25.15
CA GLY A 99 26.94 -6.05 25.52
C GLY A 99 25.82 -5.35 26.29
N LEU A 100 26.16 -4.55 27.30
CA LEU A 100 25.18 -3.87 28.17
C LEU A 100 24.38 -2.81 27.39
N PHE A 101 25.08 -1.95 26.65
CA PHE A 101 24.41 -0.91 25.86
C PHE A 101 23.67 -1.49 24.66
N GLY A 102 24.21 -2.53 24.00
CA GLY A 102 23.52 -3.25 22.94
C GLY A 102 22.26 -3.97 23.44
N PHE A 103 22.35 -4.66 24.58
CA PHE A 103 21.21 -5.31 25.21
C PHE A 103 20.13 -4.31 25.63
N ALA A 104 20.51 -3.18 26.22
CA ALA A 104 19.57 -2.11 26.58
C ALA A 104 18.89 -1.52 25.34
N GLY A 105 19.63 -1.31 24.24
CA GLY A 105 19.07 -0.85 22.97
C GLY A 105 18.09 -1.85 22.36
N GLY A 106 18.45 -3.13 22.34
CA GLY A 106 17.61 -4.22 21.86
C GLY A 106 16.32 -4.39 22.68
N ILE A 107 16.43 -4.41 24.01
CA ILE A 107 15.26 -4.54 24.89
C ILE A 107 14.31 -3.36 24.74
N THR A 108 14.84 -2.12 24.74
CA THR A 108 14.03 -0.92 24.60
C THR A 108 13.27 -0.92 23.28
N ASN A 109 13.93 -1.29 22.17
CA ASN A 109 13.26 -1.35 20.89
C ASN A 109 12.25 -2.51 20.79
N TRP A 110 12.58 -3.68 21.30
CA TRP A 110 11.63 -4.80 21.38
C TRP A 110 10.39 -4.43 22.20
N LEU A 111 10.60 -3.74 23.33
CA LEU A 111 9.53 -3.25 24.18
C LEU A 111 8.67 -2.22 23.44
N ALA A 112 9.27 -1.32 22.66
CA ALA A 112 8.54 -0.36 21.83
C ALA A 112 7.66 -1.04 20.79
N VAL A 113 8.18 -2.06 20.08
CA VAL A 113 7.38 -2.85 19.13
C VAL A 113 6.22 -3.53 19.84
N LYS A 114 6.48 -4.17 20.98
CA LYS A 114 5.44 -4.82 21.78
C LYS A 114 4.39 -3.80 22.28
N MET A 115 4.80 -2.59 22.60
CA MET A 115 3.93 -1.51 23.09
C MET A 115 2.97 -0.99 22.02
N LEU A 116 3.32 -1.09 20.73
CA LEU A 116 2.42 -0.71 19.65
C LEU A 116 1.18 -1.61 19.57
N PHE A 117 1.36 -2.90 19.82
CA PHE A 117 0.34 -3.94 19.62
C PHE A 117 -0.36 -4.37 20.91
N ASP A 118 0.39 -4.47 22.00
CA ASP A 118 -0.09 -5.01 23.26
C ASP A 118 -0.10 -3.93 24.35
N LYS A 119 -1.01 -4.11 25.30
CA LYS A 119 -0.97 -3.33 26.54
C LYS A 119 0.17 -3.85 27.38
N ILE A 120 1.09 -2.97 27.75
CA ILE A 120 2.23 -3.30 28.60
C ILE A 120 1.98 -2.70 29.98
N GLY A 121 1.89 -3.58 30.97
CA GLY A 121 1.57 -3.26 32.36
C GLY A 121 0.73 -4.36 33.01
N HIS A 122 1.21 -4.95 34.10
CA HIS A 122 0.43 -5.86 34.94
C HIS A 122 -0.19 -5.05 36.08
N GLY A 123 -1.53 -5.01 36.16
CA GLY A 123 -2.25 -4.36 37.27
C GLY A 123 -2.25 -2.82 37.21
N LYS A 124 -1.86 -2.15 38.31
CA LYS A 124 -2.08 -0.71 38.56
C LYS A 124 -1.14 0.24 37.79
N TYR A 125 -0.09 -0.28 37.15
CA TYR A 125 0.89 0.51 36.40
C TYR A 125 0.72 0.28 34.90
N TYR A 126 -0.24 0.99 34.31
CA TYR A 126 -0.37 1.04 32.85
C TYR A 126 0.58 2.12 32.32
N LEU A 127 1.47 1.77 31.39
CA LEU A 127 2.17 2.79 30.63
C LEU A 127 1.15 3.54 29.75
N PRO A 128 0.94 4.84 29.96
CA PRO A 128 0.03 5.62 29.14
C PRO A 128 0.55 5.61 27.70
N GLY A 129 -0.31 5.19 26.76
CA GLY A 129 0.04 5.09 25.33
C GLY A 129 0.38 3.68 24.81
N SER A 130 0.30 2.63 25.64
CA SER A 130 0.41 1.26 25.14
C SER A 130 -0.83 0.82 24.33
N ALA A 131 -0.64 -0.12 23.41
CA ALA A 131 -1.63 -0.61 22.45
C ALA A 131 -2.20 0.49 21.53
N ILE A 132 -1.32 1.34 20.97
CA ILE A 132 -1.71 2.49 20.13
C ILE A 132 -2.54 2.07 18.90
N ILE A 133 -2.19 0.93 18.27
CA ILE A 133 -2.81 0.44 17.03
C ILE A 133 -4.26 0.01 17.26
N PRO A 134 -4.57 -0.95 18.16
CA PRO A 134 -5.96 -1.32 18.43
C PRO A 134 -6.76 -0.17 19.04
N HIS A 135 -6.12 0.78 19.74
CA HIS A 135 -6.82 1.96 20.27
C HIS A 135 -7.25 2.93 19.15
N ARG A 136 -6.43 3.11 18.10
CA ARG A 136 -6.72 3.97 16.95
C ARG A 136 -7.34 3.25 15.76
N PHE A 137 -7.89 2.05 15.96
CA PHE A 137 -8.45 1.24 14.87
C PHE A 137 -9.51 1.97 14.03
N LYS A 138 -10.32 2.86 14.62
CA LYS A 138 -11.32 3.65 13.88
C LYS A 138 -10.66 4.55 12.84
N ALA A 139 -9.62 5.29 13.25
CA ALA A 139 -8.85 6.16 12.36
C ALA A 139 -8.13 5.33 11.29
N ILE A 140 -7.55 4.19 11.65
CA ILE A 140 -6.88 3.29 10.69
C ILE A 140 -7.87 2.82 9.61
N ARG A 141 -9.07 2.37 10.01
CA ARG A 141 -10.10 1.93 9.05
C ARG A 141 -10.54 3.05 8.12
N GLU A 142 -10.71 4.26 8.65
CA GLU A 142 -11.07 5.42 7.84
C GLU A 142 -9.95 5.79 6.85
N THR A 143 -8.69 5.76 7.29
CA THR A 143 -7.54 5.96 6.41
C THR A 143 -7.50 4.91 5.31
N ILE A 144 -7.71 3.63 5.63
CA ILE A 144 -7.77 2.55 4.63
C ILE A 144 -8.90 2.82 3.62
N LYS A 145 -10.10 3.17 4.10
CA LYS A 145 -11.24 3.54 3.25
C LYS A 145 -10.86 4.63 2.25
N ASN A 146 -10.30 5.72 2.78
CA ASN A 146 -9.97 6.91 2.00
C ASN A 146 -8.86 6.62 0.99
N THR A 147 -7.82 5.88 1.40
CA THR A 147 -6.73 5.46 0.52
C THR A 147 -7.25 4.59 -0.61
N ILE A 148 -8.12 3.61 -0.33
CA ILE A 148 -8.70 2.76 -1.37
C ILE A 148 -9.58 3.57 -2.33
N MET A 149 -10.46 4.41 -1.79
CA MET A 149 -11.37 5.23 -2.58
C MET A 149 -10.63 6.24 -3.47
N LYS A 150 -9.52 6.79 -2.98
CA LYS A 150 -8.67 7.73 -3.72
C LYS A 150 -7.78 7.04 -4.75
N THR A 151 -7.21 5.89 -4.41
CA THR A 151 -6.18 5.22 -5.24
C THR A 151 -6.80 4.29 -6.28
N PHE A 152 -7.75 3.44 -5.88
CA PHE A 152 -8.33 2.42 -6.75
C PHE A 152 -9.65 2.85 -7.39
N PHE A 153 -10.47 3.62 -6.66
CA PHE A 153 -11.78 4.07 -7.13
C PHE A 153 -11.80 5.55 -7.54
N ASP A 154 -10.66 6.04 -8.04
CA ASP A 154 -10.59 7.36 -8.66
C ASP A 154 -11.61 7.50 -9.80
N GLN A 155 -12.26 8.66 -9.90
CA GLN A 155 -13.36 8.86 -10.83
C GLN A 155 -12.88 8.80 -12.29
N ASN A 156 -11.69 9.34 -12.57
CA ASN A 156 -11.13 9.36 -13.91
C ASN A 156 -10.64 7.96 -14.30
N TYR A 157 -9.95 7.28 -13.39
CA TYR A 157 -9.51 5.90 -13.59
C TYR A 157 -10.70 4.97 -13.84
N LEU A 158 -11.72 5.02 -12.99
CA LEU A 158 -12.90 4.16 -13.09
C LEU A 158 -13.68 4.43 -14.39
N ASN A 159 -13.81 5.69 -14.81
CA ASN A 159 -14.43 6.05 -16.08
C ASN A 159 -13.66 5.47 -17.27
N LYS A 160 -12.33 5.61 -17.28
CA LYS A 160 -11.46 5.06 -18.33
C LYS A 160 -11.53 3.53 -18.36
N TYR A 161 -11.46 2.88 -17.20
CA TYR A 161 -11.50 1.42 -17.07
C TYR A 161 -12.84 0.84 -17.54
N ILE A 162 -13.97 1.37 -17.06
CA ILE A 162 -15.30 0.92 -17.46
C ILE A 162 -15.52 1.14 -18.95
N SER A 163 -15.18 2.32 -19.47
CA SER A 163 -15.34 2.61 -20.90
C SER A 163 -14.49 1.66 -21.76
N LYS A 164 -13.23 1.42 -21.38
CA LYS A 164 -12.35 0.49 -22.09
C LYS A 164 -12.88 -0.94 -22.05
N LYS A 165 -13.34 -1.41 -20.88
CA LYS A 165 -13.89 -2.75 -20.72
C LYS A 165 -15.21 -2.92 -21.48
N PHE A 166 -16.08 -1.91 -21.46
CA PHE A 166 -17.33 -1.91 -22.21
C PHE A 166 -17.08 -1.94 -23.72
N ASN A 167 -16.19 -1.08 -24.21
CA ASN A 167 -15.81 -1.10 -25.63
C ASN A 167 -15.21 -2.45 -26.02
N ARG A 168 -14.35 -3.04 -25.18
CA ARG A 168 -13.81 -4.39 -25.45
C ARG A 168 -14.90 -5.46 -25.46
N ILE A 169 -15.88 -5.39 -24.57
CA ILE A 169 -17.01 -6.33 -24.54
C ILE A 169 -17.89 -6.16 -25.78
N MET A 170 -18.06 -4.94 -26.30
CA MET A 170 -18.80 -4.70 -27.53
C MET A 170 -18.01 -5.04 -28.80
N SER A 171 -16.70 -4.86 -28.80
CA SER A 171 -15.83 -5.15 -29.95
C SER A 171 -15.41 -6.61 -30.02
N ASN A 172 -15.28 -7.31 -28.89
CA ASN A 172 -15.02 -8.74 -28.88
C ASN A 172 -16.36 -9.48 -28.97
N SER A 173 -16.47 -10.33 -29.99
CA SER A 173 -17.57 -11.27 -30.23
C SER A 173 -17.81 -12.32 -29.12
N ASP A 174 -17.10 -12.23 -27.99
CA ASP A 174 -17.22 -13.13 -26.83
C ASP A 174 -18.62 -13.10 -26.20
N LEU A 175 -19.29 -11.95 -26.25
CA LEU A 175 -20.73 -11.89 -26.03
C LEU A 175 -21.37 -11.86 -27.41
N ASN A 176 -21.77 -13.02 -27.92
CA ASN A 176 -22.60 -13.13 -29.12
C ASN A 176 -23.98 -12.52 -28.82
N ILE A 177 -24.05 -11.19 -28.64
CA ILE A 177 -25.24 -10.43 -28.25
C ILE A 177 -26.32 -10.66 -29.28
N GLU A 178 -25.95 -10.71 -30.56
CA GLU A 178 -26.81 -11.08 -31.67
C GLU A 178 -27.42 -12.48 -31.47
N GLY A 179 -26.61 -13.47 -31.12
CA GLY A 179 -27.10 -14.83 -30.83
C GLY A 179 -28.00 -14.92 -29.58
N LYS A 180 -27.67 -14.22 -28.49
CA LYS A 180 -28.53 -14.17 -27.30
C LYS A 180 -29.84 -13.46 -27.58
N LEU A 181 -29.82 -12.37 -28.36
CA LEU A 181 -31.03 -11.66 -28.71
C LEU A 181 -31.91 -12.50 -29.63
N LYS A 182 -31.32 -13.19 -30.61
CA LYS A 182 -32.03 -14.15 -31.45
C LYS A 182 -32.73 -15.22 -30.61
N ASN A 183 -32.04 -15.80 -29.63
CA ASN A 183 -32.64 -16.78 -28.71
C ASN A 183 -33.79 -16.20 -27.87
N ILE A 184 -33.70 -14.92 -27.47
CA ILE A 184 -34.79 -14.22 -26.76
C ILE A 184 -35.97 -13.99 -27.72
N LEU A 185 -35.69 -13.63 -28.96
CA LEU A 185 -36.70 -13.32 -29.98
C LEU A 185 -37.44 -14.58 -30.47
N GLU A 186 -36.77 -15.72 -30.46
CA GLU A 186 -37.34 -17.04 -30.71
C GLU A 186 -37.93 -17.68 -29.44
N SER A 187 -37.91 -16.98 -28.30
CA SER A 187 -38.39 -17.55 -27.04
C SER A 187 -39.93 -17.64 -27.00
N PRO A 188 -40.49 -18.60 -26.23
CA PRO A 188 -41.93 -18.71 -26.01
C PRO A 188 -42.57 -17.45 -25.40
N GLN A 189 -41.78 -16.55 -24.80
CA GLN A 189 -42.28 -15.30 -24.25
C GLN A 189 -42.63 -14.29 -25.34
N VAL A 190 -41.76 -14.16 -26.35
CA VAL A 190 -42.00 -13.25 -27.48
C VAL A 190 -43.16 -13.75 -28.33
N GLU A 191 -43.26 -15.07 -28.50
CA GLU A 191 -44.39 -15.69 -29.19
C GLU A 191 -45.74 -15.37 -28.50
N LYS A 192 -45.80 -15.47 -27.16
CA LYS A 192 -46.99 -15.09 -26.39
C LYS A 192 -47.34 -13.60 -26.53
N ILE A 193 -46.35 -12.72 -26.57
CA ILE A 193 -46.57 -11.28 -26.79
C ILE A 193 -47.17 -11.04 -28.18
N ILE A 194 -46.65 -11.73 -29.20
CA ILE A 194 -47.19 -11.65 -30.56
C ILE A 194 -48.63 -12.18 -30.60
N ASP A 195 -48.92 -13.32 -29.97
CA ASP A 195 -50.27 -13.88 -29.91
C ASP A 195 -51.26 -12.91 -29.23
N GLN A 196 -50.86 -12.31 -28.10
CA GLN A 196 -51.66 -11.28 -27.44
C GLN A 196 -51.89 -10.06 -28.34
N LYS A 197 -50.86 -9.60 -29.05
CA LYS A 197 -50.99 -8.44 -29.95
C LYS A 197 -51.86 -8.73 -31.17
N LEU A 198 -51.83 -9.96 -31.68
CA LEU A 198 -52.72 -10.40 -32.76
C LEU A 198 -54.17 -10.55 -32.29
N GLU A 199 -54.38 -10.98 -31.05
CA GLU A 199 -55.71 -11.02 -30.44
C GLU A 199 -56.25 -9.61 -30.16
N ASP A 200 -55.42 -8.71 -29.63
CA ASP A 200 -55.73 -7.28 -29.49
C ASP A 200 -56.12 -6.68 -30.86
N LEU A 201 -55.43 -7.07 -31.92
CA LEU A 201 -55.67 -6.57 -33.28
C LEU A 201 -57.06 -6.98 -33.79
N LYS A 202 -57.51 -8.22 -33.53
CA LYS A 202 -58.86 -8.68 -33.92
C LYS A 202 -59.97 -7.79 -33.37
N ASN A 203 -59.78 -7.27 -32.16
CA ASN A 203 -60.76 -6.41 -31.48
C ASN A 203 -60.72 -4.95 -31.95
N LYS A 204 -59.76 -4.59 -32.83
CA LYS A 204 -59.59 -3.22 -33.33
C LYS A 204 -60.16 -3.05 -34.74
N PRO A 205 -60.45 -1.80 -35.14
CA PRO A 205 -60.91 -1.48 -36.49
C PRO A 205 -60.00 -2.05 -37.60
N GLU A 206 -58.68 -2.06 -37.39
CA GLU A 206 -57.74 -2.59 -38.39
C GLU A 206 -57.85 -4.12 -38.56
N GLY A 207 -58.09 -4.86 -37.47
CA GLY A 207 -58.28 -6.32 -37.53
C GLY A 207 -59.62 -6.71 -38.14
N LEU A 208 -60.68 -5.94 -37.90
CA LEU A 208 -61.99 -6.14 -38.54
C LEU A 208 -61.90 -5.99 -40.07
N VAL A 209 -61.16 -5.00 -40.57
CA VAL A 209 -60.91 -4.84 -42.02
C VAL A 209 -60.12 -6.03 -42.57
N LEU A 210 -59.15 -6.55 -41.83
CA LEU A 210 -58.40 -7.75 -42.23
C LEU A 210 -59.30 -8.99 -42.34
N VAL A 211 -60.17 -9.19 -41.35
CA VAL A 211 -61.14 -10.29 -41.35
C VAL A 211 -62.13 -10.14 -42.51
N MET A 212 -62.56 -8.91 -42.83
CA MET A 212 -63.38 -8.62 -44.00
C MET A 212 -62.67 -8.92 -45.33
N MET A 213 -61.34 -8.82 -45.39
CA MET A 213 -60.52 -9.26 -46.53
C MET A 213 -60.27 -10.77 -46.56
N GLY A 214 -60.86 -11.54 -45.63
CA GLY A 214 -60.67 -12.99 -45.52
C GLY A 214 -59.35 -13.40 -44.85
N ILE A 215 -58.63 -12.45 -44.25
CA ILE A 215 -57.36 -12.69 -43.56
C ILE A 215 -57.60 -12.73 -42.07
N GLU A 216 -57.39 -13.89 -41.47
CA GLU A 216 -57.46 -14.04 -40.02
C GLU A 216 -56.15 -13.52 -39.38
N PRO A 217 -56.20 -12.56 -38.42
CA PRO A 217 -55.00 -11.98 -37.83
C PRO A 217 -54.05 -13.02 -37.21
N SER A 218 -54.58 -14.11 -36.65
CA SER A 218 -53.77 -15.20 -36.10
C SER A 218 -52.93 -15.95 -37.15
N LYS A 219 -53.32 -15.92 -38.43
CA LYS A 219 -52.56 -16.54 -39.53
C LYS A 219 -51.41 -15.68 -40.04
N LEU A 220 -51.28 -14.45 -39.57
CA LEU A 220 -50.14 -13.58 -39.90
C LEU A 220 -48.89 -13.89 -39.08
N LYS A 221 -49.04 -14.61 -37.96
CA LYS A 221 -47.94 -15.01 -37.07
C LYS A 221 -46.71 -15.57 -37.82
N PRO A 222 -46.83 -16.55 -38.73
CA PRO A 222 -45.67 -17.08 -39.47
C PRO A 222 -44.99 -16.06 -40.40
N LEU A 223 -45.66 -14.96 -40.76
CA LEU A 223 -45.10 -13.88 -41.57
C LEU A 223 -44.44 -12.79 -40.69
N ILE A 224 -45.06 -12.49 -39.54
CA ILE A 224 -44.62 -11.44 -38.62
C ILE A 224 -43.37 -11.86 -37.86
N LEU A 225 -43.28 -13.11 -37.41
CA LEU A 225 -42.11 -13.63 -36.69
C LEU A 225 -40.79 -13.41 -37.45
N PRO A 226 -40.63 -13.90 -38.70
CA PRO A 226 -39.38 -13.70 -39.44
C PRO A 226 -39.11 -12.23 -39.76
N PHE A 227 -40.15 -11.41 -39.96
CA PHE A 227 -39.98 -9.96 -40.16
C PHE A 227 -39.39 -9.28 -38.91
N ILE A 228 -39.94 -9.55 -37.72
CA ILE A 228 -39.42 -9.00 -36.46
C ILE A 228 -37.99 -9.47 -36.20
N ILE A 229 -37.69 -10.74 -36.49
CA ILE A 229 -36.35 -11.30 -36.29
C ILE A 229 -35.32 -10.63 -37.20
N ASN A 230 -35.64 -10.47 -38.49
CA ASN A 230 -34.74 -9.80 -39.42
C ASN A 230 -34.60 -8.30 -39.11
N ALA A 231 -35.69 -7.60 -38.80
CA ALA A 231 -35.62 -6.21 -38.39
C ALA A 231 -34.77 -6.03 -37.13
N ALA A 232 -34.97 -6.87 -36.11
CA ALA A 232 -34.15 -6.84 -34.89
C ALA A 232 -32.67 -7.08 -35.20
N LYS A 233 -32.35 -8.00 -36.11
CA LYS A 233 -30.97 -8.27 -36.54
C LYS A 233 -30.28 -7.02 -37.10
N ASP A 234 -30.99 -6.21 -37.87
CA ASP A 234 -30.46 -4.97 -38.46
C ASP A 234 -30.44 -3.81 -37.46
N PHE A 235 -31.42 -3.74 -36.56
CA PHE A 235 -31.50 -2.70 -35.53
C PHE A 235 -30.49 -2.88 -34.40
N VAL A 236 -30.12 -4.10 -34.05
CA VAL A 236 -29.23 -4.40 -32.91
C VAL A 236 -27.85 -3.76 -33.06
N PRO A 237 -27.12 -3.91 -34.19
CA PRO A 237 -25.84 -3.22 -34.40
C PRO A 237 -25.95 -1.69 -34.26
N LEU A 238 -27.07 -1.14 -34.73
CA LEU A 238 -27.34 0.30 -34.69
C LEU A 238 -27.63 0.78 -33.25
N LEU A 239 -28.36 -0.01 -32.47
CA LEU A 239 -28.58 0.20 -31.04
C LEU A 239 -27.27 0.11 -30.25
N LEU A 240 -26.43 -0.90 -30.52
CA LEU A 240 -25.16 -1.11 -29.83
C LEU A 240 -24.16 0.01 -30.12
N SER A 241 -24.12 0.52 -31.36
CA SER A 241 -23.26 1.65 -31.74
C SER A 241 -23.75 2.99 -31.20
N ALA A 242 -25.07 3.19 -31.08
CA ALA A 242 -25.67 4.37 -30.45
C ALA A 242 -25.60 4.34 -28.91
N PHE A 243 -25.36 3.17 -28.31
CA PHE A 243 -25.30 3.01 -26.87
C PHE A 243 -24.00 3.57 -26.29
N ASP A 244 -24.03 4.83 -25.83
CA ASP A 244 -22.90 5.44 -25.14
C ASP A 244 -22.90 5.02 -23.65
N PRO A 245 -22.00 4.13 -23.20
CA PRO A 245 -21.94 3.69 -21.82
C PRO A 245 -21.70 4.84 -20.84
N LYS A 246 -21.08 5.95 -21.27
CA LYS A 246 -20.77 7.10 -20.41
C LYS A 246 -22.02 7.83 -19.94
N LYS A 247 -23.10 7.82 -20.73
CA LYS A 247 -24.35 8.51 -20.39
C LYS A 247 -25.20 7.71 -19.40
N PHE A 248 -25.21 6.39 -19.54
CA PHE A 248 -26.01 5.50 -18.69
C PHE A 248 -25.28 5.11 -17.40
N ILE A 249 -23.97 4.88 -17.47
CA ILE A 249 -23.16 4.51 -16.31
C ILE A 249 -22.72 5.78 -15.58
N LYS A 250 -23.55 6.26 -14.64
CA LYS A 250 -23.16 7.35 -13.75
C LYS A 250 -22.07 6.86 -12.79
N ILE A 251 -20.80 6.98 -13.17
CA ILE A 251 -19.62 6.59 -12.36
C ILE A 251 -19.69 7.15 -10.94
N ARG A 252 -20.24 8.36 -10.77
CA ARG A 252 -20.48 8.97 -9.44
C ARG A 252 -21.41 8.14 -8.56
N LYS A 253 -22.46 7.51 -9.12
CA LYS A 253 -23.37 6.64 -8.36
C LYS A 253 -22.67 5.34 -7.95
N ILE A 254 -21.94 4.71 -8.88
CA ILE A 254 -21.17 3.49 -8.58
C ILE A 254 -20.16 3.76 -7.48
N ARG A 255 -19.39 4.85 -7.58
CA ARG A 255 -18.43 5.25 -6.56
C ARG A 255 -19.10 5.46 -5.19
N LYS A 256 -20.27 6.11 -5.15
CA LYS A 256 -21.04 6.29 -3.91
C LYS A 256 -21.53 4.96 -3.33
N GLU A 257 -21.99 4.02 -4.14
CA GLU A 257 -22.40 2.70 -3.65
C GLU A 257 -21.21 1.87 -3.15
N LEU A 258 -20.07 1.92 -3.85
CA LEU A 258 -18.83 1.32 -3.36
C LEU A 258 -18.36 1.94 -2.04
N ASP A 259 -18.51 3.27 -1.88
CA ASP A 259 -18.19 3.95 -0.64
C ASP A 259 -19.04 3.47 0.54
N LYS A 260 -20.35 3.30 0.33
CA LYS A 260 -21.26 2.73 1.32
C LYS A 260 -20.91 1.28 1.64
N LEU A 261 -20.70 0.45 0.63
CA LEU A 261 -20.35 -0.96 0.79
C LEU A 261 -19.05 -1.13 1.57
N MET A 262 -18.02 -0.34 1.23
CA MET A 262 -16.77 -0.33 2.00
C MET A 262 -16.99 0.15 3.43
N THR A 263 -17.84 1.16 3.64
CA THR A 263 -18.14 1.63 5.00
C THR A 263 -18.76 0.52 5.84
N GLU A 264 -19.73 -0.22 5.31
CA GLU A 264 -20.31 -1.38 5.99
C GLU A 264 -19.29 -2.49 6.25
N LYS A 265 -18.49 -2.85 5.24
CA LYS A 265 -17.44 -3.88 5.41
C LYS A 265 -16.32 -3.46 6.36
N LEU A 266 -15.97 -2.18 6.39
CA LEU A 266 -14.98 -1.68 7.33
C LEU A 266 -15.54 -1.60 8.75
N LYS A 267 -16.86 -1.45 8.96
CA LYS A 267 -17.45 -1.56 10.31
C LYS A 267 -17.20 -2.93 10.94
N GLU A 268 -17.18 -4.00 10.14
CA GLU A 268 -16.88 -5.37 10.56
C GLU A 268 -15.42 -5.54 11.02
N LEU A 269 -14.48 -4.65 10.64
CA LEU A 269 -13.11 -4.68 11.17
C LEU A 269 -13.09 -4.26 12.64
N THR A 270 -13.08 -5.26 13.50
CA THR A 270 -12.91 -5.12 14.93
C THR A 270 -11.43 -4.81 15.29
N PRO A 271 -11.16 -4.24 16.48
CA PRO A 271 -9.79 -4.00 16.95
C PRO A 271 -8.81 -5.18 16.80
N PRO A 272 -9.17 -6.45 17.11
CA PRO A 272 -8.24 -7.58 16.95
C PRO A 272 -7.86 -7.85 15.48
N ILE A 273 -8.78 -7.63 14.53
CA ILE A 273 -8.50 -7.82 13.10
C ILE A 273 -7.50 -6.76 12.63
N VAL A 274 -7.73 -5.50 12.96
CA VAL A 274 -6.82 -4.40 12.60
C VAL A 274 -5.45 -4.58 13.23
N LYS A 275 -5.42 -5.02 14.50
CA LYS A 275 -4.17 -5.37 15.19
C LYS A 275 -3.40 -6.42 14.39
N LYS A 276 -4.03 -7.56 14.06
CA LYS A 276 -3.39 -8.65 13.32
C LYS A 276 -2.85 -8.20 11.96
N LEU A 277 -3.67 -7.48 11.18
CA LEU A 277 -3.25 -6.97 9.86
C LEU A 277 -2.01 -6.07 9.95
N MET A 278 -2.00 -5.14 10.91
CA MET A 278 -0.85 -4.27 11.11
C MET A 278 0.34 -5.01 11.68
N GLU A 279 0.11 -5.99 12.55
CA GLU A 279 1.14 -6.82 13.16
C GLU A 279 1.89 -7.65 12.11
N ASP A 280 1.17 -8.25 11.16
CA ASP A 280 1.75 -9.00 10.05
C ASP A 280 2.66 -8.11 9.19
N VAL A 281 2.25 -6.87 8.88
CA VAL A 281 3.04 -5.93 8.06
C VAL A 281 4.22 -5.32 8.83
N ILE A 282 4.02 -4.94 10.09
CA ILE A 282 5.00 -4.18 10.87
C ILE A 282 6.04 -5.10 11.51
N ARG A 283 5.69 -6.31 11.97
CA ARG A 283 6.66 -7.20 12.64
C ARG A 283 7.82 -7.60 11.74
N GLU A 284 7.60 -7.78 10.45
CA GLU A 284 8.65 -8.16 9.50
C GLU A 284 9.73 -7.07 9.42
N HIS A 285 9.34 -5.81 9.34
CA HIS A 285 10.28 -4.69 9.19
C HIS A 285 10.82 -4.15 10.52
N LEU A 286 10.02 -4.13 11.60
CA LEU A 286 10.50 -3.64 12.90
C LEU A 286 11.36 -4.66 13.65
N SER A 287 11.38 -5.94 13.24
CA SER A 287 12.33 -6.92 13.80
C SER A 287 13.77 -6.53 13.50
N TRP A 288 14.03 -5.95 12.32
CA TRP A 288 15.35 -5.39 11.98
C TRP A 288 15.74 -4.20 12.85
N LEU A 289 14.77 -3.37 13.23
CA LEU A 289 15.00 -2.23 14.13
C LEU A 289 15.58 -2.69 15.48
N ILE A 290 15.21 -3.88 15.96
CA ILE A 290 15.73 -4.45 17.22
C ILE A 290 17.21 -4.81 17.05
N VAL A 291 17.56 -5.42 15.92
CA VAL A 291 18.96 -5.78 15.59
C VAL A 291 19.82 -4.53 15.51
N TRP A 292 19.35 -3.49 14.80
CA TRP A 292 20.05 -2.22 14.73
C TRP A 292 20.14 -1.53 16.10
N GLY A 293 19.10 -1.62 16.93
CA GLY A 293 19.15 -1.16 18.32
C GLY A 293 20.28 -1.80 19.13
N CYS A 294 20.51 -3.11 18.94
CA CYS A 294 21.64 -3.82 19.55
C CYS A 294 22.99 -3.35 18.99
N VAL A 295 23.09 -3.20 17.68
CA VAL A 295 24.34 -2.77 17.00
C VAL A 295 24.72 -1.34 17.40
N PHE A 296 23.78 -0.39 17.30
CA PHE A 296 24.02 1.00 17.68
C PHE A 296 24.28 1.16 19.18
N GLY A 297 23.51 0.47 20.03
CA GLY A 297 23.77 0.44 21.46
C GLY A 297 25.18 -0.07 21.77
N GLY A 298 25.59 -1.16 21.12
CA GLY A 298 26.93 -1.70 21.28
C GLY A 298 28.03 -0.74 20.81
N CYS A 299 27.86 -0.13 19.64
CA CYS A 299 28.79 0.87 19.12
C CYS A 299 28.93 2.06 20.08
N ILE A 300 27.81 2.58 20.61
CA ILE A 300 27.83 3.67 21.60
C ILE A 300 28.54 3.22 22.89
N GLY A 301 28.34 1.97 23.31
CA GLY A 301 29.05 1.40 24.45
C GLY A 301 30.57 1.38 24.26
N LEU A 302 31.05 1.02 23.07
CA LEU A 302 32.48 1.05 22.72
C LEU A 302 33.02 2.48 22.67
N VAL A 303 32.28 3.40 22.04
CA VAL A 303 32.67 4.82 21.94
C VAL A 303 32.72 5.47 23.32
N SER A 304 31.75 5.19 24.20
CA SER A 304 31.71 5.69 25.58
C SER A 304 32.92 5.23 26.40
N LYS A 305 33.34 3.97 26.22
CA LYS A 305 34.56 3.45 26.84
C LYS A 305 35.83 4.05 26.25
N PHE A 306 35.87 4.30 24.94
CA PHE A 306 36.99 4.96 24.27
C PHE A 306 37.11 6.45 24.66
N ALA A 307 35.99 7.13 24.88
CA ALA A 307 35.92 8.55 25.24
C ALA A 307 36.19 8.85 26.72
N GLY A 308 36.35 7.82 27.58
CA GLY A 308 36.95 8.00 28.90
C GLY A 308 36.02 8.47 30.02
N TYR A 309 34.96 7.70 30.32
CA TYR A 309 34.41 7.61 31.69
C TYR A 309 34.97 6.37 32.41
N GLY A 310 36.30 6.29 32.44
CA GLY A 310 37.05 5.17 32.99
C GLY A 310 38.48 5.58 33.26
N SER A 311 38.66 6.55 34.15
CA SER A 311 39.92 6.86 34.84
C SER A 311 39.65 6.76 36.33
#